data_AF-A0A8D6PRS1-F1
#
_entry.id   AF-A0A8D6PRS1-F1
#
_cell.length_a   1.000
_cell.length_b   1.000
_cell.length_c   1.000
_cell.angle_alpha   90.00
_cell.angle_beta   90.00
_cell.angle_gamma   90.00
#
_symmetry.space_group_name_H-M   'P 1'
#
loop_
_entity.id
_entity.type
_entity.pdbx_description
1 polymer ?
#
loop_
_entity_poly.entity_id
_entity_poly.type
_entity_poly.pdbx_seq_one_letter_code
_entity_poly.pdbx_strand_id
1 'polypeptide(L)'
;MRKIISFKVSSDQELLDLCERLSRLKVDCTIESKGNHVKIFVFGFDKDSLNENYRTIVNLIEKVKRMYRKDKEGLYKYVLSELKYPVNKDLIIDTLKTLGYRVIYLEDENAIKTDIDINKFNDILKNLFELYQELRFSNLGSKPVKNLVVLVSFIKNKPIEEVIKEALEKEFLREEEDGRIVLNKDINLAKKVLLEGEYGDKDIGKEE
;
A
#
# COMPACT_ATOMS: atom_id res chain seq x y z
N MET A 1 -12.16 37.45 -2.33
CA MET A 1 -13.41 36.81 -2.84
C MET A 1 -13.53 35.41 -2.24
N ARG A 2 -14.71 34.74 -2.32
CA ARG A 2 -14.88 33.40 -1.73
C ARG A 2 -15.68 32.43 -2.60
N LYS A 3 -15.38 31.14 -2.47
CA LYS A 3 -16.18 30.01 -2.95
C LYS A 3 -16.43 29.03 -1.81
N ILE A 4 -17.49 28.24 -1.94
CA ILE A 4 -17.86 27.23 -0.94
C ILE A 4 -17.86 25.86 -1.61
N ILE A 5 -17.21 24.89 -0.98
CA ILE A 5 -17.28 23.47 -1.34
C ILE A 5 -18.06 22.77 -0.24
N SER A 6 -19.10 22.02 -0.59
CA SER A 6 -19.91 21.26 0.37
C SER A 6 -19.93 19.79 -0.01
N PHE A 7 -19.66 18.91 0.95
CA PHE A 7 -19.68 17.47 0.74
C PHE A 7 -19.94 16.72 2.06
N LYS A 8 -20.22 15.43 1.95
CA LYS A 8 -20.29 14.52 3.10
C LYS A 8 -18.97 13.77 3.25
N VAL A 9 -18.59 13.40 4.47
CA VAL A 9 -17.56 12.39 4.80
C VAL A 9 -18.22 11.06 5.21
N SER A 10 -17.54 9.93 5.05
CA SER A 10 -18.01 8.58 5.43
C SER A 10 -17.59 8.19 6.85
N SER A 11 -16.56 8.84 7.40
CA SER A 11 -16.04 8.58 8.74
C SER A 11 -15.29 9.80 9.29
N ASP A 12 -15.08 9.84 10.60
CA ASP A 12 -14.25 10.87 11.24
C ASP A 12 -12.80 10.77 10.78
N GLN A 13 -12.31 9.56 10.47
CA GLN A 13 -10.96 9.36 9.94
C GLN A 13 -10.78 10.01 8.56
N GLU A 14 -11.79 9.96 7.69
CA GLU A 14 -11.76 10.69 6.40
C GLU A 14 -11.64 12.20 6.62
N LEU A 15 -12.37 12.74 7.61
CA LEU A 15 -12.30 14.17 7.94
C LEU A 15 -10.93 14.56 8.51
N LEU A 16 -10.38 13.75 9.41
CA LEU A 16 -9.07 14.02 10.03
C LEU A 16 -7.94 14.00 8.99
N ASP A 17 -7.89 13.00 8.11
CA ASP A 17 -6.88 12.93 7.03
C ASP A 17 -7.03 14.10 6.05
N LEU A 18 -8.26 14.50 5.74
CA LEU A 18 -8.50 15.70 4.94
C LEU A 18 -7.96 16.97 5.62
N CYS A 19 -8.26 17.16 6.90
CA CYS A 19 -7.77 18.31 7.68
C CYS A 19 -6.24 18.36 7.74
N GLU A 20 -5.59 17.22 8.00
CA GLU A 20 -4.13 17.10 8.02
C GLU A 20 -3.53 17.50 6.67
N ARG A 21 -4.07 16.98 5.56
CA ARG A 21 -3.58 17.30 4.21
C ARG A 21 -3.86 18.75 3.83
N LEU A 22 -5.01 19.31 4.19
CA LEU A 22 -5.34 20.71 3.97
C LEU A 22 -4.38 21.63 4.72
N SER A 23 -4.03 21.31 5.97
CA SER A 23 -3.11 22.13 6.80
C SER A 23 -1.71 22.25 6.20
N ARG A 24 -1.30 21.30 5.36
CA ARG A 24 -0.01 21.30 4.65
C ARG A 24 -0.06 22.10 3.35
N LEU A 25 -1.25 22.44 2.85
CA LEU A 25 -1.41 23.27 1.68
C LEU A 25 -1.26 24.74 2.06
N LYS A 26 -0.55 25.49 1.21
CA LYS A 26 -0.47 26.96 1.31
C LYS A 26 -1.71 27.59 0.67
N VAL A 27 -2.90 27.19 1.11
CA VAL A 27 -4.18 27.67 0.57
C VAL A 27 -5.00 28.29 1.70
N ASP A 28 -5.47 29.52 1.48
CA ASP A 28 -6.34 30.22 2.42
C ASP A 28 -7.76 29.61 2.39
N CYS A 29 -8.10 28.88 3.43
CA CYS A 29 -9.41 28.26 3.58
C CYS A 29 -9.83 28.09 5.05
N THR A 30 -11.14 27.98 5.26
CA THR A 30 -11.72 27.61 6.55
C THR A 30 -12.60 26.39 6.37
N ILE A 31 -12.52 25.44 7.30
CA ILE A 31 -13.34 24.23 7.31
C ILE A 31 -14.35 24.29 8.46
N GLU A 32 -15.60 23.98 8.15
CA GLU A 32 -16.67 23.79 9.12
C GLU A 32 -17.24 22.39 8.95
N SER A 33 -17.48 21.69 10.06
CA SER A 33 -18.12 20.38 10.05
C SER A 33 -19.33 20.37 10.98
N LYS A 34 -20.44 19.79 10.50
CA LYS A 34 -21.64 19.51 11.30
C LYS A 34 -22.06 18.06 11.05
N GLY A 35 -21.72 17.17 11.97
CA GLY A 35 -21.85 15.73 11.78
C GLY A 35 -21.00 15.28 10.59
N ASN A 36 -21.60 14.56 9.64
CA ASN A 36 -20.90 14.11 8.44
C ASN A 36 -20.89 15.14 7.29
N HIS A 37 -21.47 16.33 7.46
CA HIS A 37 -21.47 17.37 6.45
C HIS A 37 -20.33 18.35 6.68
N VAL A 38 -19.51 18.53 5.65
CA VAL A 38 -18.33 19.41 5.67
C VAL A 38 -18.54 20.53 4.67
N LYS A 39 -18.23 21.75 5.11
CA LYS A 39 -18.14 22.95 4.27
C LYS A 39 -16.72 23.48 4.32
N ILE A 40 -16.14 23.74 3.15
CA ILE A 40 -14.85 24.44 3.04
C ILE A 40 -15.09 25.76 2.33
N PHE A 41 -14.78 26.84 3.04
CA PHE A 41 -14.74 28.20 2.51
C PHE A 41 -13.36 28.45 1.94
N VAL A 42 -13.28 28.70 0.64
CA VAL A 42 -12.03 28.92 -0.08
C VAL A 42 -11.90 30.40 -0.41
N PHE A 43 -10.75 30.99 -0.10
CA PHE A 43 -10.47 32.40 -0.31
C PHE A 43 -9.42 32.61 -1.40
N GLY A 44 -9.46 33.80 -2.00
CA GLY A 44 -8.50 34.25 -3.00
C GLY A 44 -8.50 35.78 -3.08
N PHE A 45 -7.33 36.36 -3.34
CA PHE A 45 -7.13 37.80 -3.43
C PHE A 45 -7.75 38.36 -4.72
N ASP A 46 -7.66 37.59 -5.80
CA ASP A 46 -8.28 37.84 -7.10
C ASP A 46 -9.07 36.61 -7.60
N LYS A 47 -9.61 36.69 -8.82
CA LYS A 47 -10.47 35.66 -9.38
C LYS A 47 -9.68 34.41 -9.76
N ASP A 48 -8.44 34.60 -10.22
CA ASP A 48 -7.60 33.51 -10.71
C ASP A 48 -7.04 32.69 -9.54
N SER A 49 -6.50 33.35 -8.52
CA SER A 49 -6.08 32.72 -7.26
C SER A 49 -7.23 31.99 -6.57
N LEU A 50 -8.44 32.56 -6.55
CA LEU A 50 -9.61 31.87 -6.00
C LEU A 50 -9.95 30.60 -6.78
N ASN A 51 -9.84 30.63 -8.12
CA ASN A 51 -10.11 29.47 -8.95
C ASN A 51 -9.05 28.38 -8.81
N GLU A 52 -7.78 28.76 -8.71
CA GLU A 52 -6.67 27.85 -8.46
C GLU A 52 -6.81 27.17 -7.09
N ASN A 53 -7.00 27.95 -6.02
CA ASN A 53 -7.21 27.45 -4.66
C ASN A 53 -8.41 26.49 -4.61
N TYR A 54 -9.51 26.85 -5.27
CA TYR A 54 -10.70 26.01 -5.35
C TYR A 54 -10.41 24.67 -6.03
N ARG A 55 -9.73 24.68 -7.19
CA ARG A 55 -9.34 23.46 -7.91
C ARG A 55 -8.43 22.58 -7.07
N THR A 56 -7.44 23.17 -6.41
CA THR A 56 -6.51 22.46 -5.52
C THR A 56 -7.25 21.73 -4.40
N ILE A 57 -8.19 22.42 -3.73
CA ILE A 57 -8.98 21.82 -2.65
C ILE A 57 -9.92 20.72 -3.18
N VAL A 58 -10.61 20.94 -4.30
CA VAL A 58 -11.48 19.91 -4.91
C VAL A 58 -10.67 18.65 -5.23
N ASN A 59 -9.50 18.81 -5.86
CA ASN A 59 -8.63 17.69 -6.20
C ASN A 59 -8.16 16.94 -4.94
N LEU A 60 -7.83 17.65 -3.86
CA LEU A 60 -7.47 17.03 -2.59
C LEU A 60 -8.65 16.23 -2.00
N ILE A 61 -9.85 16.80 -1.96
CA ILE A 61 -11.04 16.12 -1.46
C ILE A 61 -11.30 14.84 -2.25
N GLU A 62 -11.20 14.88 -3.58
CA GLU A 62 -11.39 13.70 -4.41
C GLU A 62 -10.34 12.62 -4.13
N LYS A 63 -9.07 13.00 -3.97
CA LYS A 63 -8.00 12.07 -3.61
C LYS A 63 -8.29 11.36 -2.29
N VAL A 64 -8.65 12.13 -1.24
CA VAL A 64 -8.98 11.57 0.07
C VAL A 64 -10.20 10.64 -0.03
N LYS A 65 -11.28 11.08 -0.67
CA LYS A 65 -12.49 10.26 -0.85
C LYS A 65 -12.20 8.90 -1.46
N ARG A 66 -11.32 8.82 -2.46
CA ARG A 66 -10.97 7.56 -3.15
C ARG A 66 -10.28 6.54 -2.23
N MET A 67 -9.68 6.98 -1.12
CA MET A 67 -9.09 6.08 -0.12
C MET A 67 -10.12 5.55 0.89
N TYR A 68 -11.19 6.31 1.15
CA TYR A 68 -12.22 5.97 2.15
C TYR A 68 -13.52 5.46 1.55
N ARG A 69 -13.66 5.50 0.22
CA ARG A 69 -14.87 5.10 -0.49
C ARG A 69 -14.55 4.22 -1.66
N LYS A 70 -15.30 3.14 -1.76
CA LYS A 70 -15.29 2.24 -2.90
C LYS A 70 -15.82 2.97 -4.13
N ASP A 71 -15.19 2.70 -5.27
CA ASP A 71 -15.72 3.05 -6.57
C ASP A 71 -16.88 2.12 -6.98
N LYS A 72 -17.35 2.26 -8.22
CA LYS A 72 -18.44 1.44 -8.76
C LYS A 72 -18.11 -0.06 -8.84
N GLU A 73 -16.83 -0.43 -8.81
CA GLU A 73 -16.33 -1.81 -8.85
C GLU A 73 -16.12 -2.40 -7.44
N GLY A 74 -16.39 -1.59 -6.41
CA GLY A 74 -16.20 -1.98 -5.02
C GLY A 74 -14.76 -1.83 -4.54
N LEU A 75 -13.93 -1.03 -5.20
CA LEU A 75 -12.50 -0.90 -4.91
C LEU A 75 -12.15 0.49 -4.34
N TYR A 76 -11.27 0.51 -3.35
CA TYR A 76 -10.57 1.71 -2.90
C TYR A 76 -9.36 1.98 -3.79
N LYS A 77 -8.81 3.19 -3.76
CA LYS A 77 -7.62 3.56 -4.53
C LYS A 77 -6.59 4.27 -3.65
N TYR A 78 -5.35 3.77 -3.71
CA TYR A 78 -4.21 4.26 -2.96
C TYR A 78 -3.08 4.68 -3.90
N VAL A 79 -2.70 5.96 -3.85
CA VAL A 79 -1.57 6.49 -4.65
C VAL A 79 -0.26 6.15 -3.93
N LEU A 80 0.66 5.48 -4.64
CA LEU A 80 1.86 4.92 -4.00
C LEU A 80 2.83 5.97 -3.46
N SER A 81 2.86 7.17 -4.05
CA SER A 81 3.67 8.29 -3.57
C SER A 81 3.11 8.96 -2.31
N GLU A 82 1.88 8.64 -1.91
CA GLU A 82 1.19 9.24 -0.76
C GLU A 82 1.02 8.25 0.40
N LEU A 83 1.67 7.08 0.34
CA LEU A 83 1.60 6.07 1.38
C LEU A 83 2.29 6.52 2.67
N LYS A 84 1.67 6.21 3.81
CA LYS A 84 2.22 6.47 5.13
C LYS A 84 3.51 5.67 5.39
N TYR A 85 3.57 4.44 4.90
CA TYR A 85 4.72 3.55 5.00
C TYR A 85 5.27 3.28 3.61
N PRO A 86 6.51 3.70 3.29
CA PRO A 86 7.07 3.54 1.96
C PRO A 86 7.48 2.07 1.74
N VAL A 87 6.62 1.32 1.04
CA VAL A 87 6.85 -0.07 0.67
C VAL A 87 6.94 -0.17 -0.86
N ASN A 88 7.80 -1.05 -1.36
CA ASN A 88 7.90 -1.26 -2.80
C ASN A 88 6.57 -1.80 -3.37
N LYS A 89 6.12 -1.19 -4.48
CA LYS A 89 4.96 -1.61 -5.27
C LYS A 89 4.81 -3.13 -5.40
N ASP A 90 5.85 -3.81 -5.86
CA ASP A 90 5.75 -5.24 -6.22
C ASP A 90 5.49 -6.09 -4.98
N LEU A 91 6.13 -5.75 -3.86
CA LEU A 91 5.87 -6.36 -2.55
C LEU A 91 4.44 -6.10 -2.06
N ILE A 92 3.88 -4.90 -2.27
CA ILE A 92 2.48 -4.60 -1.91
C ILE A 92 1.53 -5.48 -2.74
N ILE A 93 1.74 -5.51 -4.07
CA ILE A 93 0.89 -6.27 -4.99
C ILE A 93 0.95 -7.76 -4.66
N ASP A 94 2.14 -8.32 -4.49
CA ASP A 94 2.33 -9.73 -4.20
C ASP A 94 1.71 -10.11 -2.85
N THR A 95 1.91 -9.29 -1.82
CA THR A 95 1.30 -9.51 -0.49
C THR A 95 -0.22 -9.52 -0.59
N LEU A 96 -0.81 -8.48 -1.20
CA LEU A 96 -2.27 -8.38 -1.31
C LEU A 96 -2.88 -9.54 -2.12
N LYS A 97 -2.25 -9.94 -3.23
CA LYS A 97 -2.69 -11.11 -4.01
C LYS A 97 -2.57 -12.41 -3.22
N THR A 98 -1.48 -12.58 -2.49
CA THR A 98 -1.25 -13.79 -1.66
C THR A 98 -2.28 -13.90 -0.54
N LEU A 99 -2.73 -12.77 0.01
CA LEU A 99 -3.84 -12.70 0.99
C LEU A 99 -5.23 -12.84 0.36
N GLY A 100 -5.34 -12.99 -0.97
CA GLY A 100 -6.61 -13.18 -1.67
C GLY A 100 -7.40 -11.90 -1.98
N TYR A 101 -6.80 -10.72 -1.86
CA TYR A 101 -7.46 -9.46 -2.22
C TYR A 101 -7.44 -9.23 -3.72
N ARG A 102 -8.45 -8.49 -4.21
CA ARG A 102 -8.45 -7.98 -5.59
C ARG A 102 -7.44 -6.86 -5.67
N VAL A 103 -6.58 -6.88 -6.68
CA VAL A 103 -5.52 -5.87 -6.88
C VAL A 103 -5.46 -5.48 -8.35
N ILE A 104 -5.62 -4.18 -8.62
CA ILE A 104 -5.42 -3.60 -9.95
C ILE A 104 -4.38 -2.49 -9.80
N TYR A 105 -3.28 -2.61 -10.53
CA TYR A 105 -2.27 -1.55 -10.60
C TYR A 105 -2.63 -0.61 -11.76
N LEU A 106 -2.72 0.69 -11.46
CA LEU A 106 -2.93 1.75 -12.42
C LEU A 106 -1.57 2.40 -12.69
N GLU A 107 -0.91 2.03 -13.79
CA GLU A 107 0.45 2.47 -14.10
C GLU A 107 0.54 4.00 -14.24
N ASP A 108 -0.37 4.58 -15.03
CA ASP A 108 -0.40 6.02 -15.34
C ASP A 108 -0.59 6.90 -14.10
N GLU A 109 -1.24 6.37 -13.07
CA GLU A 109 -1.54 7.10 -11.85
C GLU A 109 -0.65 6.70 -10.67
N ASN A 110 0.28 5.75 -10.91
CA ASN A 110 1.11 5.11 -9.90
C ASN A 110 0.30 4.75 -8.64
N ALA A 111 -0.81 4.04 -8.84
CA ALA A 111 -1.80 3.77 -7.79
C ALA A 111 -2.24 2.30 -7.79
N ILE A 112 -2.60 1.79 -6.62
CA ILE A 112 -3.19 0.47 -6.45
C ILE A 112 -4.68 0.63 -6.12
N LYS A 113 -5.53 -0.04 -6.87
CA LYS A 113 -6.92 -0.29 -6.51
C LYS A 113 -7.08 -1.66 -5.86
N THR A 114 -7.83 -1.72 -4.77
CA THR A 114 -8.05 -2.98 -4.03
C THR A 114 -9.30 -2.90 -3.15
N ASP A 115 -9.84 -4.03 -2.74
CA ASP A 115 -11.07 -4.12 -1.94
C ASP A 115 -10.86 -4.06 -0.42
N ILE A 116 -9.61 -3.86 0.01
CA ILE A 116 -9.22 -3.63 1.41
C ILE A 116 -9.34 -2.15 1.79
N ASP A 117 -9.93 -1.89 2.97
CA ASP A 117 -10.04 -0.53 3.52
C ASP A 117 -8.69 0.02 4.01
N ILE A 118 -8.64 1.34 4.19
CA ILE A 118 -7.40 2.05 4.49
C ILE A 118 -6.74 1.63 5.80
N ASN A 119 -7.51 1.22 6.82
CA ASN A 119 -6.93 0.85 8.10
C ASN A 119 -6.15 -0.46 7.95
N LYS A 120 -6.80 -1.48 7.42
CA LYS A 120 -6.17 -2.78 7.18
C LYS A 120 -5.05 -2.69 6.14
N PHE A 121 -5.21 -1.85 5.12
CA PHE A 121 -4.15 -1.59 4.15
C PHE A 121 -2.92 -0.96 4.81
N ASN A 122 -3.10 0.05 5.66
CA ASN A 122 -2.00 0.68 6.39
C ASN A 122 -1.32 -0.27 7.38
N ASP A 123 -2.07 -1.15 8.05
CA ASP A 123 -1.50 -2.15 8.95
C ASP A 123 -0.59 -3.14 8.21
N ILE A 124 -1.03 -3.61 7.03
CA ILE A 124 -0.20 -4.46 6.16
C ILE A 124 1.07 -3.70 5.75
N LEU A 125 0.94 -2.45 5.28
CA LEU A 125 2.10 -1.66 4.86
C LEU A 125 3.07 -1.41 6.00
N LYS A 126 2.57 -1.16 7.22
CA LYS A 126 3.41 -0.98 8.41
C LYS A 126 4.24 -2.22 8.68
N ASN A 127 3.61 -3.40 8.72
CA ASN A 127 4.29 -4.65 9.01
C ASN A 127 5.33 -4.99 7.93
N LEU A 128 4.97 -4.83 6.65
CA LEU A 128 5.91 -5.03 5.54
C LEU A 128 7.10 -4.06 5.64
N PHE A 129 6.85 -2.80 6.00
CA PHE A 129 7.89 -1.81 6.16
C PHE A 129 8.85 -2.16 7.32
N GLU A 130 8.32 -2.59 8.46
CA GLU A 130 9.09 -3.00 9.64
C GLU A 130 10.00 -4.20 9.31
N LEU A 131 9.44 -5.27 8.72
CA LEU A 131 10.22 -6.41 8.24
C LEU A 131 11.29 -5.99 7.22
N TYR A 132 10.96 -5.08 6.31
CA TYR A 132 11.95 -4.57 5.36
C TYR A 132 13.08 -3.78 6.04
N GLN A 133 12.83 -3.13 7.18
CA GLN A 133 13.88 -2.46 7.95
C GLN A 133 14.81 -3.44 8.67
N GLU A 134 14.29 -4.57 9.13
CA GLU A 134 15.09 -5.63 9.76
C GLU A 134 16.13 -6.20 8.78
N LEU A 135 15.80 -6.24 7.48
CA LEU A 135 16.74 -6.64 6.43
C LEU A 135 17.98 -5.74 6.28
N ARG A 136 18.04 -4.56 6.91
CA ARG A 136 19.20 -3.65 6.78
C ARG A 136 20.52 -4.30 7.20
N PHE A 137 20.47 -5.26 8.12
CA PHE A 137 21.64 -5.97 8.64
C PHE A 137 21.90 -7.30 7.93
N SER A 138 21.07 -7.64 6.94
CA SER A 138 21.23 -8.86 6.15
C SER A 138 22.04 -8.59 4.88
N ASN A 139 22.91 -9.54 4.50
CA ASN A 139 23.68 -9.49 3.25
C ASN A 139 22.83 -9.85 2.01
N LEU A 140 21.52 -9.60 2.03
CA LEU A 140 20.65 -9.83 0.88
C LEU A 140 21.00 -8.86 -0.26
N GLY A 141 21.37 -9.41 -1.42
CA GLY A 141 21.85 -8.64 -2.55
C GLY A 141 20.76 -7.80 -3.21
N SER A 142 19.86 -8.44 -3.94
CA SER A 142 18.92 -7.75 -4.83
C SER A 142 17.57 -7.46 -4.17
N LYS A 143 16.89 -6.42 -4.66
CA LYS A 143 15.53 -6.05 -4.22
C LYS A 143 14.50 -7.18 -4.39
N PRO A 144 14.50 -7.97 -5.48
CA PRO A 144 13.64 -9.15 -5.60
C PRO A 144 13.85 -10.17 -4.46
N VAL A 145 15.10 -10.41 -4.04
CA VAL A 145 15.40 -11.31 -2.91
C VAL A 145 14.86 -10.76 -1.60
N LYS A 146 15.07 -9.46 -1.34
CA LYS A 146 14.51 -8.77 -0.16
C LYS A 146 12.98 -8.87 -0.13
N ASN A 147 12.32 -8.61 -1.25
CA ASN A 147 10.87 -8.73 -1.36
C ASN A 147 10.39 -10.16 -1.10
N LEU A 148 11.07 -11.19 -1.63
CA LEU A 148 10.71 -12.59 -1.38
C LEU A 148 10.77 -12.91 0.11
N VAL A 149 11.88 -12.55 0.78
CA VAL A 149 12.06 -12.82 2.21
C VAL A 149 11.01 -12.12 3.05
N VAL A 150 10.76 -10.82 2.81
CA VAL A 150 9.71 -10.07 3.53
C VAL A 150 8.33 -10.65 3.29
N LEU A 151 8.00 -11.00 2.03
CA LEU A 151 6.72 -11.60 1.70
C LEU A 151 6.50 -12.92 2.46
N VAL A 152 7.48 -13.83 2.43
CA VAL A 152 7.37 -15.12 3.11
C VAL A 152 7.31 -14.93 4.63
N SER A 153 8.16 -14.08 5.19
CA SER A 153 8.16 -13.74 6.61
C SER A 153 6.81 -13.21 7.06
N PHE A 154 6.24 -12.26 6.33
CA PHE A 154 4.93 -11.68 6.61
C PHE A 154 3.81 -12.72 6.53
N ILE A 155 3.74 -13.50 5.45
CA ILE A 155 2.64 -14.46 5.22
C ILE A 155 2.70 -15.65 6.17
N LYS A 156 3.91 -16.14 6.49
CA LYS A 156 4.12 -17.29 7.39
C LYS A 156 4.28 -16.89 8.85
N ASN A 157 4.34 -15.59 9.15
CA ASN A 157 4.67 -15.06 10.46
C ASN A 157 5.95 -15.69 11.04
N LYS A 158 6.99 -15.78 10.20
CA LYS A 158 8.29 -16.36 10.55
C LYS A 158 9.36 -15.26 10.68
N PRO A 159 10.32 -15.38 11.60
CA PRO A 159 11.50 -14.52 11.64
C PRO A 159 12.24 -14.52 10.30
N ILE A 160 12.81 -13.37 9.94
CA ILE A 160 13.53 -13.19 8.68
C ILE A 160 14.69 -14.16 8.55
N GLU A 161 15.45 -14.38 9.62
CA GLU A 161 16.61 -15.26 9.64
C GLU A 161 16.21 -16.72 9.34
N GLU A 162 15.07 -17.15 9.87
CA GLU A 162 14.52 -18.49 9.58
C GLU A 162 14.12 -18.63 8.12
N VAL A 163 13.50 -17.59 7.54
CA VAL A 163 13.13 -17.58 6.12
C VAL A 163 14.35 -17.64 5.22
N ILE A 164 15.40 -16.87 5.53
CA ILE A 164 16.66 -16.89 4.77
C ILE A 164 17.30 -18.27 4.84
N LYS A 165 17.37 -18.86 6.05
CA LYS A 165 17.92 -20.20 6.25
C LYS A 165 17.14 -21.25 5.45
N GLU A 166 15.81 -21.26 5.54
CA GLU A 166 14.96 -22.18 4.79
C GLU A 166 15.17 -22.04 3.27
N ALA A 167 15.31 -20.81 2.78
CA ALA A 167 15.49 -20.55 1.36
C ALA A 167 16.89 -20.94 0.84
N LEU A 168 17.92 -20.89 1.69
CA LEU A 168 19.25 -21.43 1.40
C LEU A 168 19.26 -22.97 1.42
N GLU A 169 18.63 -23.60 2.43
CA GLU A 169 18.51 -25.06 2.55
C GLU A 169 17.77 -25.68 1.36
N LYS A 170 16.76 -24.99 0.83
CA LYS A 170 16.02 -25.40 -0.39
C LYS A 170 16.69 -24.94 -1.70
N GLU A 171 17.87 -24.34 -1.61
CA GLU A 171 18.68 -23.81 -2.72
C GLU A 171 17.94 -22.80 -3.61
N PHE A 172 16.93 -22.11 -3.10
CA PHE A 172 16.29 -20.98 -3.80
C PHE A 172 17.16 -19.74 -3.73
N LEU A 173 17.90 -19.60 -2.64
CA LEU A 173 18.96 -18.62 -2.48
C LEU A 173 20.31 -19.33 -2.47
N ARG A 174 21.37 -18.57 -2.75
CA ARG A 174 22.76 -19.00 -2.56
C ARG A 174 23.58 -17.84 -1.99
N GLU A 175 24.67 -18.17 -1.31
CA GLU A 175 25.67 -17.22 -0.87
C GLU A 175 26.79 -17.15 -1.93
N GLU A 176 27.14 -15.94 -2.36
CA GLU A 176 28.29 -15.69 -3.23
C GLU A 176 29.59 -15.59 -2.42
N GLU A 177 30.74 -15.62 -3.10
CA GLU A 177 32.06 -15.57 -2.44
C GLU A 177 32.28 -14.32 -1.57
N ASP A 178 31.58 -13.21 -1.85
CA ASP A 178 31.62 -11.98 -1.06
C ASP A 178 30.65 -11.99 0.14
N GLY A 179 30.01 -13.12 0.44
CA GLY A 179 29.03 -13.29 1.51
C GLY A 179 27.64 -12.72 1.18
N ARG A 180 27.39 -12.34 -0.07
CA ARG A 180 26.11 -11.79 -0.51
C ARG A 180 25.12 -12.90 -0.86
N ILE A 181 23.90 -12.78 -0.35
CA ILE A 181 22.84 -13.75 -0.62
C ILE A 181 22.05 -13.30 -1.84
N VAL A 182 22.01 -14.15 -2.87
CA VAL A 182 21.36 -13.89 -4.15
C VAL A 182 20.38 -14.99 -4.51
N LEU A 183 19.52 -14.70 -5.50
CA LEU A 183 18.57 -15.66 -6.03
C LEU A 183 19.31 -16.73 -6.86
N ASN A 184 19.03 -18.00 -6.62
CA ASN A 184 19.64 -19.14 -7.32
C ASN A 184 18.67 -19.79 -8.33
N LYS A 185 17.36 -19.75 -8.07
CA LYS A 185 16.29 -20.34 -8.90
C LYS A 185 15.24 -19.29 -9.27
N ASP A 186 14.30 -19.63 -10.16
CA ASP A 186 13.21 -18.70 -10.54
C ASP A 186 12.45 -18.17 -9.31
N ILE A 187 12.17 -16.87 -9.30
CA ILE A 187 11.56 -16.21 -8.15
C ILE A 187 10.10 -16.62 -7.94
N ASN A 188 9.36 -16.94 -9.00
CA ASN A 188 7.98 -17.37 -8.87
C ASN A 188 7.91 -18.79 -8.31
N LEU A 189 8.83 -19.66 -8.74
CA LEU A 189 9.00 -20.98 -8.13
C LEU A 189 9.36 -20.87 -6.64
N ALA A 190 10.30 -20.00 -6.29
CA ALA A 190 10.68 -19.77 -4.90
C ALA A 190 9.49 -19.26 -4.06
N LYS A 191 8.73 -18.28 -4.56
CA LYS A 191 7.50 -17.81 -3.91
C LYS A 191 6.53 -18.95 -3.68
N LYS A 192 6.24 -19.74 -4.72
CA LYS A 192 5.30 -20.87 -4.63
C LYS A 192 5.70 -21.84 -3.53
N VAL A 193 6.93 -22.36 -3.57
CA VAL A 193 7.38 -23.39 -2.63
C VAL A 193 7.50 -22.88 -1.20
N LEU A 194 8.02 -21.66 -1.00
CA LEU A 194 8.18 -21.08 0.33
C LEU A 194 6.85 -20.64 0.95
N LEU A 195 5.85 -20.28 0.14
CA LEU A 195 4.51 -19.92 0.61
C LEU A 195 3.57 -21.12 0.76
N GLU A 196 3.71 -22.18 -0.02
CA GLU A 196 2.84 -23.36 0.06
C GLU A 196 3.39 -24.43 1.03
N GLY A 197 4.70 -24.49 1.25
CA GLY A 197 5.35 -25.56 2.02
C GLY A 197 5.48 -26.87 1.22
N GLU A 198 6.22 -27.86 1.74
CA GLU A 198 6.50 -29.14 1.03
C GLU A 198 5.28 -30.06 0.83
N TYR A 199 4.06 -29.61 1.16
CA TYR A 199 2.82 -30.37 1.03
C TYR A 199 1.73 -29.62 0.25
N GLY A 200 2.11 -28.83 -0.76
CA GLY A 200 1.17 -28.23 -1.72
C GLY A 200 0.56 -29.22 -2.72
N ASP A 201 0.75 -30.53 -2.52
CA ASP A 201 0.28 -31.58 -3.44
C ASP A 201 -0.27 -32.78 -2.64
N LYS A 202 -1.35 -32.56 -1.89
CA LYS A 202 -2.26 -33.61 -1.41
C LYS A 202 -3.70 -33.11 -1.42
N ASP A 203 -4.29 -33.09 -2.60
CA ASP A 203 -5.53 -33.80 -2.92
C ASP A 203 -6.05 -33.30 -4.27
N ILE A 204 -5.51 -33.88 -5.34
CA ILE A 204 -6.31 -34.15 -6.53
C ILE A 204 -7.04 -35.46 -6.23
N GLY A 205 -8.01 -35.40 -5.32
CA GLY A 205 -8.96 -36.48 -5.10
C GLY A 205 -9.92 -36.53 -6.28
N LYS A 206 -9.54 -37.29 -7.31
CA LYS A 206 -10.53 -38.00 -8.12
C LYS A 206 -11.14 -39.10 -7.25
N GLU A 207 -12.46 -39.21 -7.31
CA GLU A 207 -13.37 -40.34 -6.97
C GLU A 207 -14.67 -39.71 -6.42
N GLU A 208 -15.88 -39.87 -6.95
CA GLU A 208 -16.48 -40.53 -8.11
C GLU A 208 -17.73 -39.70 -8.51
#